data_AF-A0A2G9T6V9-F1
#
_entry.id   AF-A0A2G9T6V9-F1
#
_cell.length_a   1.000
_cell.length_b   1.000
_cell.length_c   1.000
_cell.angle_alpha   90.00
_cell.angle_beta   90.00
_cell.angle_gamma   90.00
#
_symmetry.space_group_name_H-M   'P 1'
#
loop_
_entity.id
_entity.type
_entity.pdbx_description
1 polymer ?
#
loop_
_entity_poly.entity_id
_entity_poly.type
_entity_poly.pdbx_seq_one_letter_code
_entity_poly.pdbx_strand_id
1 'polypeptide(L)'
;VLGIEAVRKAIEREMNNVISFDGSYVNYRHLALLCDVMTAKGHLMAITRHGINRQEVGALMRCSFEETVDILMEAAVHAEVDPVKGVSENIMLGQLAKAGTGCFDLVLDAEKCKYGIEVSTMMGMYGGLGQFGTAHSPASSSMSPVSTPWNGGMTPGYGAGWSPIGS
;
A
#
# COMPACT_ATOMS: atom_id res chain seq x y z
N VAL A 1 11.78 -3.35 41.66
CA VAL A 1 11.12 -3.01 40.38
C VAL A 1 11.42 -4.12 39.38
N LEU A 2 10.43 -4.61 38.61
CA LEU A 2 10.45 -5.92 37.91
C LEU A 2 11.04 -5.92 36.47
N GLY A 3 11.42 -4.77 35.93
CA GLY A 3 12.03 -4.65 34.58
C GLY A 3 11.02 -4.45 33.43
N ILE A 4 11.54 -4.28 32.21
CA ILE A 4 10.74 -3.90 31.02
C ILE A 4 9.75 -4.99 30.58
N GLU A 5 10.09 -6.28 30.75
CA GLU A 5 9.16 -7.34 30.36
C GLU A 5 8.01 -7.55 31.33
N ALA A 6 8.20 -7.20 32.60
CA ALA A 6 7.08 -7.10 33.51
C ALA A 6 6.14 -5.96 33.11
N VAL A 7 6.68 -4.84 32.59
CA VAL A 7 5.88 -3.72 32.06
C VAL A 7 5.10 -4.14 30.82
N ARG A 8 5.75 -4.80 29.85
CA ARG A 8 5.08 -5.37 28.67
C ARG A 8 3.87 -6.22 29.08
N LYS A 9 4.05 -7.15 30.03
CA LYS A 9 2.97 -8.03 30.46
C LYS A 9 1.89 -7.30 31.28
N ALA A 10 2.26 -6.28 32.05
CA ALA A 10 1.31 -5.47 32.80
C ALA A 10 0.37 -4.70 31.86
N ILE A 11 0.93 -4.04 30.83
CA ILE A 11 0.14 -3.29 29.84
C ILE A 11 -0.81 -4.22 29.08
N GLU A 12 -0.33 -5.38 28.65
CA GLU A 12 -1.15 -6.38 27.96
C GLU A 12 -2.36 -6.81 28.81
N ARG A 13 -2.16 -7.05 30.11
CA ARG A 13 -3.24 -7.41 31.05
C ARG A 13 -4.25 -6.28 31.23
N GLU A 14 -3.77 -5.06 31.45
CA GLU A 14 -4.67 -3.92 31.66
C GLU A 14 -5.50 -3.60 30.41
N MET A 15 -4.89 -3.61 29.22
CA MET A 15 -5.62 -3.41 27.98
C MET A 15 -6.66 -4.51 27.76
N ASN A 16 -6.30 -5.78 28.02
CA ASN A 16 -7.25 -6.88 27.89
C ASN A 16 -8.40 -6.77 28.92
N ASN A 17 -8.12 -6.34 30.16
CA ASN A 17 -9.15 -6.11 31.17
C ASN A 17 -10.16 -5.04 30.74
N VAL A 18 -9.69 -3.92 30.17
CA VAL A 18 -10.57 -2.83 29.71
C VAL A 18 -11.41 -3.27 28.51
N ILE A 19 -10.82 -3.97 27.54
CA ILE A 19 -11.53 -4.41 26.33
C ILE A 19 -12.54 -5.52 26.64
N SER A 20 -12.15 -6.49 27.46
CA SER A 20 -13.04 -7.61 27.85
C SER A 20 -14.17 -7.17 28.80
N PHE A 21 -13.96 -6.10 29.57
CA PHE A 21 -15.00 -5.51 30.41
C PHE A 21 -16.21 -5.03 29.60
N ASP A 22 -15.98 -4.48 28.40
CA ASP A 22 -17.04 -4.05 27.46
C ASP A 22 -17.65 -5.22 26.66
N GLY A 23 -17.21 -6.46 26.90
CA GLY A 23 -17.65 -7.65 26.16
C GLY A 23 -17.07 -7.77 24.74
N SER A 24 -16.19 -6.85 24.36
CA SER A 24 -15.51 -6.85 23.07
C SER A 24 -14.34 -7.85 23.04
N TYR A 25 -14.09 -8.45 21.87
CA TYR A 25 -12.97 -9.37 21.66
C TYR A 25 -11.94 -8.79 20.68
N VAL A 26 -10.67 -8.82 21.09
CA VAL A 26 -9.53 -8.49 20.23
C VAL A 26 -8.55 -9.65 20.26
N ASN A 27 -8.06 -10.07 19.09
CA ASN A 27 -7.08 -11.15 19.01
C ASN A 27 -5.78 -10.74 19.72
N TYR A 28 -5.23 -11.65 20.53
CA TYR A 28 -3.97 -11.49 21.24
C TYR A 28 -2.84 -10.90 20.38
N ARG A 29 -2.76 -11.29 19.10
CA ARG A 29 -1.70 -10.80 18.19
C ARG A 29 -1.70 -9.27 18.05
N HIS A 30 -2.84 -8.60 18.09
CA HIS A 30 -2.91 -7.14 17.97
C HIS A 30 -2.42 -6.46 19.25
N LEU A 31 -2.87 -6.95 20.41
CA LEU A 31 -2.48 -6.42 21.72
C LEU A 31 -0.99 -6.65 21.98
N ALA A 32 -0.49 -7.85 21.66
CA ALA A 32 0.92 -8.19 21.80
C ALA A 32 1.80 -7.28 20.94
N LEU A 33 1.43 -7.06 19.67
CA LEU A 33 2.20 -6.22 18.75
C LEU A 33 2.25 -4.76 19.23
N LEU A 34 1.14 -4.23 19.74
CA LEU A 34 1.12 -2.88 20.34
C LEU A 34 2.03 -2.80 21.58
N CYS A 35 1.93 -3.75 22.50
CA CYS A 35 2.77 -3.80 23.70
C CYS A 35 4.25 -3.91 23.34
N ASP A 36 4.58 -4.67 22.29
CA ASP A 36 5.94 -4.82 21.77
C ASP A 36 6.46 -3.50 21.21
N VAL A 37 5.67 -2.81 20.39
CA VAL A 37 6.04 -1.47 19.87
C VAL A 37 6.27 -0.48 21.01
N MET A 38 5.47 -0.52 22.08
CA MET A 38 5.63 0.36 23.24
C MET A 38 6.86 0.05 24.10
N THR A 39 7.44 -1.15 24.01
CA THR A 39 8.51 -1.62 24.93
C THR A 39 9.82 -2.01 24.25
N ALA A 40 9.86 -2.11 22.92
CA ALA A 40 11.00 -2.60 22.14
C ALA A 40 12.30 -1.78 22.32
N LYS A 41 12.22 -0.49 22.65
CA LYS A 41 13.39 0.40 22.84
C LYS A 41 13.98 0.35 24.26
N GLY A 42 13.49 -0.54 25.13
CA GLY A 42 14.01 -0.73 26.49
C GLY A 42 13.48 0.26 27.53
N HIS A 43 12.64 1.20 27.12
CA HIS A 43 11.89 2.12 27.97
C HIS A 43 10.46 2.23 27.44
N LEU A 44 9.54 2.65 28.30
CA LEU A 44 8.12 2.73 27.92
C LEU A 44 7.89 3.92 26.98
N MET A 45 7.51 3.62 25.74
CA MET A 45 7.16 4.58 24.71
C MET A 45 5.65 4.78 24.68
N ALA A 46 5.20 5.98 25.07
CA ALA A 46 3.80 6.34 24.97
C ALA A 46 3.40 6.55 23.50
N ILE A 47 2.17 6.18 23.14
CA ILE A 47 1.61 6.46 21.81
C ILE A 47 1.06 7.90 21.79
N THR A 48 1.98 8.87 21.79
CA THR A 48 1.70 10.31 21.73
C THR A 48 2.77 10.99 20.87
N ARG A 49 2.59 12.28 20.53
CA ARG A 49 3.61 13.05 19.78
C ARG A 49 5.00 12.96 20.40
N HIS A 50 5.09 13.05 21.73
CA HIS A 50 6.35 12.98 22.46
C HIS A 50 7.01 11.61 22.40
N GLY A 51 6.22 10.54 22.28
CA GLY A 51 6.75 9.19 22.11
C GLY A 51 7.14 8.90 20.66
N ILE A 52 6.32 9.30 19.69
CA ILE A 52 6.60 9.06 18.27
C ILE A 52 7.81 9.89 17.80
N ASN A 53 7.92 11.16 18.22
CA ASN A 53 9.02 12.04 17.82
C ASN A 53 10.39 11.62 18.37
N ARG A 54 10.42 10.79 19.41
CA ARG A 54 11.65 10.19 19.99
C ARG A 54 12.12 8.95 19.23
N GLN A 55 11.33 8.42 18.30
CA GLN A 55 11.75 7.31 17.47
C GLN A 55 12.72 7.80 16.38
N GLU A 56 13.71 6.98 16.05
CA GLU A 56 14.67 7.23 14.97
C GLU A 56 14.01 6.99 13.60
N VAL A 57 13.02 7.82 13.27
CA VAL A 57 12.28 7.82 12.02
C VAL A 57 12.47 9.15 11.30
N GLY A 58 12.33 9.13 9.97
CA GLY A 58 12.55 10.29 9.11
C GLY A 58 11.72 11.51 9.53
N ALA A 59 12.27 12.70 9.31
CA ALA A 59 11.58 13.95 9.59
C ALA A 59 10.22 14.04 8.86
N LEU A 60 10.12 13.52 7.63
CA LEU A 60 8.87 13.49 6.87
C LEU A 60 7.82 12.58 7.53
N MET A 61 8.25 11.44 8.06
CA MET A 61 7.36 10.59 8.83
C MET A 61 6.90 11.28 10.12
N ARG A 62 7.79 11.90 10.89
CA ARG A 62 7.44 12.57 12.16
C ARG A 62 6.50 13.74 11.95
N CYS A 63 6.78 14.60 10.96
CA CYS A 63 5.98 15.80 10.68
C CYS A 63 4.57 15.48 10.17
N SER A 64 4.32 14.24 9.73
CA SER A 64 3.02 13.76 9.24
C SER A 64 1.99 13.49 10.35
N PHE A 65 2.43 13.38 11.62
CA PHE A 65 1.55 13.14 12.76
C PHE A 65 1.13 14.45 13.46
N GLU A 66 2.07 15.12 14.14
CA GLU A 66 1.87 16.37 14.89
C GLU A 66 3.16 17.22 14.84
N GLU A 67 3.11 18.49 15.29
CA GLU A 67 4.29 19.39 15.40
C GLU A 67 5.06 19.63 14.07
N THR A 68 4.35 19.62 12.93
CA THR A 68 4.95 19.66 11.58
C THR A 68 5.99 20.76 11.37
N VAL A 69 5.68 22.01 11.73
CA VAL A 69 6.58 23.16 11.50
C VAL A 69 7.84 23.05 12.36
N ASP A 70 7.68 22.69 13.63
CA ASP A 70 8.78 22.59 14.58
C ASP A 70 9.74 21.47 14.17
N ILE A 71 9.21 20.31 13.77
CA ILE A 71 9.99 19.16 13.29
C ILE A 71 10.78 19.52 12.03
N LEU A 72 10.14 20.19 11.07
CA LEU A 72 10.81 20.57 9.82
C LEU A 72 11.89 21.63 10.07
N MET A 73 11.65 22.58 10.97
CA MET A 73 12.64 23.58 11.34
C MET A 73 13.84 22.96 12.06
N GLU A 74 13.60 22.03 12.99
CA GLU A 74 14.65 21.28 13.68
C GLU A 74 15.47 20.43 12.71
N ALA A 75 14.80 19.71 11.80
CA ALA A 75 15.47 18.92 10.76
C ALA A 75 16.31 19.79 9.82
N ALA A 76 15.82 20.97 9.45
CA ALA A 76 16.55 21.92 8.60
C ALA A 76 17.80 22.48 9.30
N VAL A 77 17.70 22.81 10.60
CA VAL A 77 18.84 23.31 11.40
C VAL A 77 19.94 22.25 11.54
N HIS A 78 19.56 20.99 11.69
CA HIS A 78 20.52 19.88 11.83
C HIS A 78 20.93 19.24 10.50
N ALA A 79 20.43 19.74 9.37
CA ALA A 79 20.62 19.15 8.04
C ALA A 79 20.32 17.63 8.03
N GLU A 80 19.21 17.23 8.65
CA GLU A 80 18.77 15.85 8.72
C GLU A 80 18.45 15.30 7.32
N VAL A 81 18.95 14.10 7.00
CA VAL A 81 18.71 13.44 5.72
C VAL A 81 17.68 12.34 5.91
N ASP A 82 16.53 12.48 5.26
CA ASP A 82 15.47 11.48 5.29
C ASP A 82 15.72 10.38 4.23
N PRO A 83 15.85 9.09 4.64
CA PRO A 83 16.10 8.00 3.71
C PRO A 83 14.86 7.52 2.93
N VAL A 84 13.66 8.08 3.17
CA VAL A 84 12.40 7.76 2.46
C VAL A 84 12.10 6.26 2.40
N LYS A 85 12.21 5.58 3.55
CA LYS A 85 11.96 4.13 3.67
C LYS A 85 10.58 3.80 4.23
N GLY A 86 9.98 4.72 4.96
CA GLY A 86 8.67 4.63 5.57
C GLY A 86 7.52 4.78 4.57
N VAL A 87 6.31 4.45 5.01
CA VAL A 87 5.12 4.49 4.16
C VAL A 87 4.67 5.94 3.90
N SER A 88 4.60 6.77 4.94
CA SER A 88 4.09 8.15 4.84
C SER A 88 4.91 9.02 3.88
N GLU A 89 6.24 8.96 3.99
CA GLU A 89 7.18 9.71 3.15
C GLU A 89 7.13 9.27 1.67
N ASN A 90 6.98 7.97 1.39
CA ASN A 90 6.77 7.49 0.02
C ASN A 90 5.42 7.96 -0.56
N ILE A 91 4.36 7.98 0.25
CA ILE A 91 3.05 8.51 -0.18
C ILE A 91 3.14 10.01 -0.48
N MET A 92 3.81 10.80 0.36
CA MET A 92 3.99 12.24 0.15
C MET A 92 4.74 12.55 -1.16
N LEU A 93 5.72 11.73 -1.53
CA LEU A 93 6.50 11.91 -2.76
C LEU A 93 5.86 11.25 -4.00
N GLY A 94 4.73 10.56 -3.84
CA GLY A 94 4.07 9.84 -4.94
C GLY A 94 4.84 8.61 -5.45
N GLN A 95 5.70 8.03 -4.62
CA GLN A 95 6.48 6.84 -4.94
C GLN A 95 5.80 5.57 -4.41
N LEU A 96 6.13 4.41 -4.99
CA LEU A 96 5.63 3.13 -4.52
C LEU A 96 6.21 2.82 -3.13
N ALA A 97 5.36 2.79 -2.11
CA ALA A 97 5.78 2.44 -0.75
C ALA A 97 6.19 0.95 -0.66
N LYS A 98 7.24 0.68 0.13
CA LYS A 98 7.77 -0.68 0.39
C LYS A 98 6.90 -1.48 1.36
N ALA A 99 5.63 -1.65 1.03
CA ALA A 99 4.66 -2.41 1.81
C ALA A 99 3.79 -3.27 0.91
N GLY A 100 3.34 -4.43 1.40
CA GLY A 100 2.45 -5.33 0.65
C GLY A 100 3.07 -5.79 -0.66
N THR A 101 2.42 -5.48 -1.79
CA THR A 101 2.90 -5.82 -3.14
C THR A 101 4.13 -5.03 -3.58
N GLY A 102 4.42 -3.90 -2.94
CA GLY A 102 5.61 -3.09 -3.20
C GLY A 102 6.86 -3.53 -2.44
N CYS A 103 6.83 -4.66 -1.71
CA CYS A 103 7.98 -5.13 -0.93
C CYS A 103 9.03 -5.90 -1.77
N PHE A 104 8.72 -6.21 -3.01
CA PHE A 104 9.61 -6.86 -3.97
C PHE A 104 9.55 -6.14 -5.33
N ASP A 105 10.58 -6.33 -6.14
CA ASP A 105 10.63 -5.84 -7.51
C ASP A 105 10.43 -7.00 -8.50
N LEU A 106 9.97 -6.67 -9.70
CA LEU A 106 9.73 -7.63 -10.76
C LEU A 106 10.84 -7.52 -11.80
N VAL A 107 11.56 -8.63 -12.00
CA VAL A 107 12.56 -8.74 -13.06
C VAL A 107 12.02 -9.66 -14.15
N LEU A 108 12.12 -9.22 -15.40
CA LEU A 108 11.70 -10.01 -16.55
C LEU A 108 12.71 -11.13 -16.84
N ASP A 109 12.22 -12.37 -16.86
CA ASP A 109 12.99 -13.53 -17.31
C ASP A 109 12.91 -13.66 -18.84
N ALA A 110 13.89 -13.05 -19.53
CA ALA A 110 13.94 -13.00 -20.99
C ALA A 110 14.06 -14.39 -21.65
N GLU A 111 14.64 -15.37 -20.96
CA GLU A 111 14.76 -16.74 -21.49
C GLU A 111 13.38 -17.42 -21.57
N LYS A 112 12.53 -17.17 -20.57
CA LYS A 112 11.15 -17.70 -20.58
C LYS A 112 10.25 -17.00 -21.59
N CYS A 113 10.51 -15.74 -21.91
CA CYS A 113 9.76 -15.00 -22.93
C CYS A 113 9.86 -15.63 -24.33
N LYS A 114 10.93 -16.39 -24.63
CA LYS A 114 11.11 -17.05 -25.94
C LYS A 114 10.06 -18.13 -26.23
N TYR A 115 9.45 -18.70 -25.18
CA TYR A 115 8.41 -19.72 -25.33
C TYR A 115 7.01 -19.12 -25.54
N GLY A 116 6.87 -17.79 -25.46
CA GLY A 116 5.62 -17.10 -25.73
C GLY A 116 5.29 -17.10 -27.21
N ILE A 117 4.14 -17.68 -27.58
CA ILE A 117 3.59 -17.61 -28.93
C ILE A 117 2.36 -16.72 -28.86
N GLU A 118 2.31 -15.66 -29.66
CA GLU A 118 1.09 -14.90 -29.82
C GLU A 118 0.06 -15.72 -30.60
N VAL A 119 -1.10 -15.96 -30.01
CA VAL A 119 -2.21 -16.60 -30.71
C VAL A 119 -2.83 -15.57 -31.65
N SER A 120 -2.61 -15.75 -32.95
CA SER A 120 -3.20 -14.88 -33.97
C SER A 120 -4.73 -15.04 -34.00
N THR A 121 -5.44 -13.99 -33.60
CA THR A 121 -6.91 -13.87 -33.65
C THR A 121 -7.50 -13.99 -35.07
N MET A 122 -6.66 -14.04 -36.11
CA MET A 122 -7.08 -14.22 -37.51
C MET A 122 -7.49 -15.65 -37.89
N MET A 123 -7.28 -16.65 -37.02
CA MET A 123 -7.73 -18.03 -37.28
C MET A 123 -9.20 -18.30 -36.91
N GLY A 124 -9.98 -17.25 -36.60
CA GLY A 124 -11.42 -17.33 -36.33
C GLY A 124 -12.34 -17.00 -37.52
N MET A 125 -11.82 -16.53 -38.66
CA MET A 125 -12.65 -16.02 -39.78
C MET A 125 -12.63 -16.89 -41.05
N TYR A 126 -11.65 -17.79 -41.24
CA TYR A 126 -11.49 -18.53 -42.53
C TYR A 126 -11.45 -20.07 -42.43
N GLY A 127 -11.79 -20.66 -41.28
CA GLY A 127 -11.88 -22.12 -41.11
C GLY A 127 -13.31 -22.64 -41.25
N GLY A 128 -13.81 -22.75 -42.49
CA GLY A 128 -15.08 -23.40 -42.78
C GLY A 128 -15.03 -24.92 -42.59
N LEU A 129 -16.17 -25.47 -42.12
CA LEU A 129 -16.62 -26.87 -42.16
C LEU A 129 -16.02 -27.85 -41.13
N GLY A 130 -16.59 -27.86 -39.93
CA GLY A 130 -16.45 -28.98 -38.99
C GLY A 130 -16.92 -28.67 -37.58
N GLN A 131 -18.19 -29.00 -37.29
CA GLN A 131 -18.66 -29.66 -36.06
C GLN A 131 -17.85 -29.43 -34.77
N PHE A 132 -18.40 -28.66 -33.82
CA PHE A 132 -18.63 -29.03 -32.41
C PHE A 132 -18.74 -27.77 -31.52
N GLY A 133 -19.93 -27.55 -30.93
CA GLY A 133 -20.14 -26.71 -29.74
C GLY A 133 -19.78 -25.22 -29.85
N THR A 134 -20.78 -24.36 -30.02
CA THR A 134 -20.69 -22.91 -29.86
C THR A 134 -20.27 -22.53 -28.43
N ALA A 135 -18.96 -22.55 -28.16
CA ALA A 135 -18.36 -21.92 -26.99
C ALA A 135 -17.81 -20.57 -27.42
N HIS A 136 -18.64 -19.54 -27.27
CA HIS A 136 -18.27 -18.15 -27.49
C HIS A 136 -17.13 -17.79 -26.52
N SER A 137 -15.94 -17.54 -27.05
CA SER A 137 -14.86 -16.89 -26.30
C SER A 137 -15.21 -15.40 -26.16
N PRO A 138 -15.12 -14.79 -24.97
CA PRO A 138 -15.66 -13.44 -24.70
C PRO A 138 -14.85 -12.29 -25.31
N ALA A 139 -14.07 -12.54 -26.37
CA ALA A 139 -13.08 -11.60 -26.90
C ALA A 139 -13.31 -11.17 -28.36
N SER A 140 -14.43 -11.55 -29.01
CA SER A 140 -14.73 -11.12 -30.38
C SER A 140 -15.81 -10.03 -30.49
N SER A 141 -16.00 -9.21 -29.47
CA SER A 141 -16.75 -7.96 -29.57
C SER A 141 -15.86 -6.79 -29.17
N SER A 142 -15.42 -6.07 -30.19
CA SER A 142 -14.84 -4.73 -30.12
C SER A 142 -15.88 -3.70 -29.62
N MET A 143 -16.36 -3.86 -28.39
CA MET A 143 -17.11 -2.84 -27.67
C MET A 143 -16.54 -2.73 -26.27
N SER A 144 -15.74 -1.69 -26.05
CA SER A 144 -15.51 -1.16 -24.70
C SER A 144 -16.86 -1.03 -23.98
N PRO A 145 -17.00 -1.44 -22.71
CA PRO A 145 -18.26 -1.31 -21.99
C PRO A 145 -18.66 0.17 -21.89
N VAL A 146 -19.57 0.60 -22.77
CA VAL A 146 -20.32 1.83 -22.61
C VAL A 146 -21.45 1.50 -21.63
N SER A 147 -21.16 1.58 -20.32
CA SER A 147 -22.10 1.95 -19.24
C SER A 147 -21.59 1.50 -17.85
N THR A 148 -21.56 2.42 -16.90
CA THR A 148 -21.63 2.10 -15.46
C THR A 148 -23.06 1.73 -15.08
N PRO A 149 -23.33 0.80 -14.14
CA PRO A 149 -24.62 0.12 -14.01
C PRO A 149 -25.77 0.97 -13.42
N TRP A 150 -25.58 2.28 -13.21
CA TRP A 150 -26.56 3.13 -12.52
C TRP A 150 -26.64 4.58 -13.03
N ASN A 151 -26.20 4.88 -14.26
CA ASN A 151 -26.33 6.24 -14.79
C ASN A 151 -26.62 6.26 -16.30
N GLY A 152 -27.88 6.49 -16.67
CA GLY A 152 -28.34 6.61 -18.05
C GLY A 152 -27.99 7.95 -18.67
N GLY A 153 -26.72 8.15 -19.04
CA GLY A 153 -26.27 9.35 -19.73
C GLY A 153 -25.15 9.05 -20.74
N MET A 154 -25.43 9.25 -22.03
CA MET A 154 -24.43 9.20 -23.10
C MET A 154 -23.38 10.30 -22.88
N THR A 155 -22.09 9.97 -22.82
CA THR A 155 -21.01 10.97 -22.86
C THR A 155 -20.42 11.05 -24.27
N PRO A 156 -20.34 12.25 -24.89
CA PRO A 156 -19.85 12.40 -26.27
C PRO A 156 -18.31 12.34 -26.37
N GLY A 157 -17.82 11.85 -27.52
CA GLY A 157 -16.40 11.78 -27.84
C GLY A 157 -15.75 13.15 -28.06
N TYR A 158 -14.49 13.27 -27.64
CA TYR A 158 -13.61 14.40 -27.95
C TYR A 158 -12.42 13.90 -28.79
N GLY A 159 -12.20 14.60 -29.90
CA GLY A 159 -11.20 14.30 -30.92
C GLY A 159 -9.76 14.61 -30.50
N ALA A 160 -8.86 14.16 -31.39
CA ALA A 160 -7.41 14.25 -31.27
C ALA A 160 -6.90 15.63 -30.82
N GLY A 161 -6.10 15.64 -29.74
CA GLY A 161 -5.42 16.82 -29.23
C GLY A 161 -3.98 16.50 -28.85
N TRP A 162 -3.05 16.88 -29.74
CA TRP A 162 -1.68 17.34 -29.51
C TRP A 162 -0.78 16.63 -28.47
N SER A 163 0.36 16.13 -28.94
CA SER A 163 1.56 15.90 -28.11
C SER A 163 2.74 16.64 -28.74
N PRO A 164 3.46 17.54 -28.03
CA PRO A 164 4.71 18.10 -28.53
C PRO A 164 5.85 17.08 -28.35
N ILE A 165 6.49 16.71 -29.46
CA ILE A 165 7.77 16.00 -29.47
C ILE A 165 8.87 16.99 -29.06
N GLY A 166 9.67 16.59 -28.08
CA GLY A 166 10.93 17.24 -27.73
C GLY A 166 12.11 16.66 -28.50
N SER A 167 13.16 17.49 -28.59
CA SER A 167 14.45 17.41 -29.31
C SER A 167 14.39 17.61 -30.82
#